data_AF-A0A530QF53-F1
#
_entry.id   AF-A0A530QF53-F1
#
_cell.length_a   1.000
_cell.length_b   1.000
_cell.length_c   1.000
_cell.angle_alpha   90.00
_cell.angle_beta   90.00
_cell.angle_gamma   90.00
#
_symmetry.space_group_name_H-M   'P 1'
#
loop_
_entity.id
_entity.type
_entity.pdbx_description
1 polymer ?
#
loop_
_entity_poly.entity_id
_entity_poly.type
_entity_poly.pdbx_seq_one_letter_code
_entity_poly.pdbx_strand_id
1 'polypeptide(L)'
;HNNCSGKHAGFLCTCVHAGIAHRGYVKAGHAQQEMVRDAMQSVTGAAHDVDHCGTDGCSIPTYAVPLKSFALGFARMATGRGFAPERARAAKRLLS
;
A
#
# COMPACT_ATOMS: atom_id res chain seq x y z
N HIS A 1 18.18 13.32 0.67
CA HIS A 1 18.20 12.05 -0.08
C HIS A 1 16.86 11.36 0.14
N ASN A 2 16.06 11.17 -0.93
CA ASN A 2 14.75 10.52 -0.82
C ASN A 2 14.91 9.03 -1.12
N ASN A 3 14.72 8.20 -0.09
CA ASN A 3 15.04 6.76 -0.11
C ASN A 3 13.94 5.93 -0.83
N CYS A 4 13.25 6.51 -1.82
CA CYS A 4 12.05 5.93 -2.41
C CYS A 4 12.35 4.81 -3.42
N SER A 5 13.61 4.63 -3.84
CA SER A 5 13.99 3.67 -4.89
C SER A 5 13.49 2.25 -4.65
N GLY A 6 13.54 1.76 -3.40
CA GLY A 6 13.01 0.44 -3.04
C GLY A 6 11.49 0.31 -3.22
N LYS A 7 10.73 1.34 -2.84
CA LYS A 7 9.26 1.41 -3.04
C LYS A 7 8.91 1.36 -4.52
N HIS A 8 9.62 2.15 -5.34
CA HIS A 8 9.42 2.17 -6.79
C HIS A 8 9.81 0.85 -7.47
N ALA A 9 10.94 0.25 -7.08
CA ALA A 9 11.33 -1.06 -7.58
C ALA A 9 10.29 -2.14 -7.23
N GLY A 10 9.76 -2.10 -6.00
CA GLY A 10 8.66 -2.96 -5.57
C GLY A 10 7.42 -2.82 -6.47
N PHE A 11 7.00 -1.58 -6.77
CA PHE A 11 5.86 -1.32 -7.65
C PHE A 11 6.06 -1.85 -9.07
N LEU A 12 7.25 -1.66 -9.64
CA LEU A 12 7.59 -2.21 -10.96
C LEU A 12 7.58 -3.73 -10.95
N CYS A 13 8.14 -4.34 -9.90
CA CYS A 13 8.12 -5.80 -9.73
C CYS A 13 6.69 -6.33 -9.66
N THR A 14 5.80 -5.68 -8.90
CA THR A 14 4.37 -6.03 -8.85
C THR A 14 3.72 -5.92 -10.23
N CYS A 15 3.98 -4.84 -10.98
CA CYS A 15 3.44 -4.69 -12.33
C CYS A 15 3.85 -5.86 -13.24
N VAL A 16 5.14 -6.21 -13.24
CA VAL A 16 5.67 -7.32 -14.05
C VAL A 16 5.07 -8.66 -13.60
N HIS A 17 5.04 -8.93 -12.29
CA HIS A 17 4.52 -10.17 -11.74
C HIS A 17 3.02 -10.36 -12.02
N ALA A 18 2.24 -9.28 -11.96
CA ALA A 18 0.80 -9.31 -12.20
C ALA A 18 0.42 -9.15 -13.69
N GLY A 19 1.38 -8.98 -14.60
CA GLY A 19 1.12 -8.76 -16.03
C GLY A 19 0.45 -7.41 -16.33
N ILE A 20 0.61 -6.42 -15.46
CA ILE A 20 0.05 -5.07 -15.60
C ILE A 20 1.07 -4.17 -16.31
N ALA A 21 0.59 -3.24 -17.13
CA ALA A 21 1.46 -2.22 -17.74
C ALA A 21 2.23 -1.47 -16.65
N HIS A 22 3.55 -1.36 -16.79
CA HIS A 22 4.37 -0.62 -15.82
C HIS A 22 4.42 0.89 -16.15
N ARG A 23 4.11 1.29 -17.39
CA ARG A 23 4.16 2.71 -17.78
C ARG A 23 3.04 3.47 -17.08
N GLY A 24 3.42 4.53 -16.37
CA GLY A 24 2.47 5.35 -15.63
C GLY A 24 2.10 4.78 -14.27
N TYR A 25 2.84 3.80 -13.74
CA TYR A 25 2.56 3.17 -12.43
C TYR A 25 2.47 4.14 -11.26
N VAL A 26 3.00 5.37 -11.37
CA VAL A 26 2.92 6.41 -10.35
C VAL A 26 1.61 7.20 -10.38
N LYS A 27 0.81 7.10 -11.45
CA LYS A 27 -0.41 7.89 -11.63
C LYS A 27 -1.57 7.33 -10.79
N ALA A 28 -2.39 8.21 -10.23
CA ALA A 28 -3.69 7.83 -9.68
C ALA A 28 -4.55 7.12 -10.75
N GLY A 29 -5.33 6.12 -10.34
CA GLY A 29 -6.13 5.29 -11.26
C GLY A 29 -5.34 4.21 -12.01
N HIS A 30 -4.00 4.21 -11.92
CA HIS A 30 -3.22 3.09 -12.44
C HIS A 30 -3.43 1.85 -11.56
N ALA A 31 -3.65 0.68 -12.16
CA ALA A 31 -3.96 -0.56 -11.42
C ALA A 31 -2.96 -0.87 -10.28
N GLN A 32 -1.68 -0.54 -10.45
CA GLN A 32 -0.69 -0.60 -9.37
C GLN A 32 -1.04 0.26 -8.15
N GLN A 33 -1.47 1.51 -8.34
CA GLN A 33 -1.84 2.40 -7.23
C GLN A 33 -3.19 2.00 -6.63
N GLU A 34 -4.12 1.47 -7.44
CA GLU A 34 -5.37 0.89 -6.95
C GLU A 34 -5.10 -0.28 -6.00
N MET A 35 -4.19 -1.20 -6.36
CA MET A 35 -3.78 -2.31 -5.48
C MET A 35 -3.12 -1.82 -4.18
N VAL A 36 -2.29 -0.77 -4.25
CA VAL A 36 -1.68 -0.17 -3.05
C VAL A 36 -2.76 0.42 -2.15
N ARG A 37 -3.71 1.17 -2.72
CA ARG A 37 -4.84 1.75 -1.98
C ARG A 37 -5.64 0.63 -1.30
N ASP A 38 -6.07 -0.38 -2.03
CA ASP A 38 -6.88 -1.48 -1.50
C ASP A 38 -6.13 -2.25 -0.40
N ALA A 39 -4.82 -2.45 -0.57
CA ALA A 39 -3.98 -3.06 0.45
C ALA A 39 -3.92 -2.21 1.73
N MET A 40 -3.75 -0.90 1.61
CA MET A 40 -3.70 0.03 2.74
C MET A 40 -5.06 0.15 3.44
N GLN A 41 -6.18 0.17 2.70
CA GLN A 41 -7.52 0.14 3.28
C GLN A 41 -7.77 -1.15 4.05
N SER A 42 -7.36 -2.29 3.50
CA SER A 42 -7.49 -3.59 4.17
C SER A 42 -6.68 -3.65 5.47
N VAL A 43 -5.49 -3.03 5.51
CA VAL A 43 -4.63 -2.98 6.71
C VAL A 43 -5.20 -2.02 7.75
N THR A 44 -5.43 -0.77 7.36
CA THR A 44 -5.79 0.32 8.28
C THR A 44 -7.26 0.33 8.65
N GLY A 45 -8.13 -0.24 7.81
CA GLY A 45 -9.60 -0.13 7.93
C GLY A 45 -10.13 1.27 7.66
N ALA A 46 -9.30 2.21 7.20
CA ALA A 46 -9.73 3.56 6.84
C ALA A 46 -10.13 3.63 5.36
N ALA A 47 -11.06 4.51 5.03
CA ALA A 47 -11.31 4.86 3.63
C ALA A 47 -10.09 5.58 3.06
N HIS A 48 -9.74 5.28 1.81
CA HIS A 48 -8.69 5.95 1.06
C HIS A 48 -9.34 6.49 -0.23
N ASP A 49 -10.21 7.47 -0.06
CA ASP A 49 -10.86 8.14 -1.19
C ASP A 49 -9.90 9.17 -1.84
N VAL A 50 -10.33 9.68 -2.99
CA VAL A 50 -9.60 10.71 -3.76
C VAL A 50 -9.60 12.06 -3.04
N ASP A 51 -10.61 12.34 -2.22
CA ASP A 51 -10.77 13.62 -1.53
C ASP A 51 -9.73 13.77 -0.39
N HIS A 52 -9.27 12.65 0.17
CA HIS A 52 -8.21 12.59 1.19
C HIS A 52 -6.86 12.12 0.62
N CYS A 53 -6.60 12.36 -0.67
CA CYS A 53 -5.38 11.97 -1.37
C CYS A 53 -4.53 13.17 -1.79
N GLY A 54 -3.25 13.16 -1.42
CA GLY A 54 -2.21 14.09 -1.90
C GLY A 54 -1.18 13.40 -2.80
N THR A 55 -0.24 14.18 -3.33
CA THR A 55 0.93 13.65 -4.05
C THR A 55 2.18 13.78 -3.16
N ASP A 56 2.86 12.67 -2.90
CA ASP A 56 4.14 12.65 -2.17
C ASP A 56 5.28 13.18 -3.05
N GLY A 57 6.41 13.57 -2.45
CA GLY A 57 7.60 14.07 -3.15
C GLY A 57 8.23 13.09 -4.14
N CYS A 58 7.78 11.83 -4.15
CA CYS A 58 8.14 10.80 -5.14
C CYS A 58 7.06 10.55 -6.21
N SER A 59 6.08 11.45 -6.33
CA SER A 59 5.03 11.49 -7.37
C SER A 59 3.96 10.40 -7.30
N ILE A 60 3.80 9.72 -6.16
CA ILE A 60 2.75 8.71 -5.98
C ILE A 60 1.56 9.26 -5.14
N PRO A 61 0.35 8.73 -5.33
CA PRO A 61 -0.79 8.97 -4.45
C PRO A 61 -0.45 8.65 -2.99
N THR A 62 -0.86 9.52 -2.07
CA THR A 62 -0.68 9.34 -0.63
C THR A 62 -1.96 9.72 0.10
N TYR A 63 -2.49 8.79 0.87
CA TYR A 63 -3.79 8.93 1.54
C TYR A 63 -3.63 9.33 2.99
N ALA A 64 -4.45 10.28 3.44
CA ALA A 64 -4.56 10.60 4.86
C ALA A 64 -5.22 9.42 5.60
N VAL A 65 -4.68 9.10 6.78
CA VAL A 65 -5.21 8.01 7.61
C VAL A 65 -5.34 8.53 9.05
N PRO A 66 -6.50 8.36 9.71
CA PRO A 66 -6.62 8.70 11.13
C PRO A 66 -5.59 7.92 11.95
N LEU A 67 -4.91 8.60 12.88
CA LEU A 67 -3.81 8.01 13.66
C LEU A 67 -4.20 6.70 14.35
N LYS A 68 -5.43 6.62 14.88
CA LYS A 68 -5.97 5.40 15.49
C LYS A 68 -6.05 4.23 14.49
N SER A 69 -6.51 4.47 13.27
CA SER A 69 -6.58 3.46 12.21
C SER A 69 -5.19 3.02 11.77
N PHE A 70 -4.24 3.96 11.72
CA PHE A 70 -2.85 3.67 11.38
C PHE A 70 -2.17 2.79 12.45
N ALA A 71 -2.33 3.14 13.73
CA ALA A 71 -1.84 2.34 14.85
C ALA A 71 -2.45 0.93 14.88
N LEU A 72 -3.77 0.82 14.62
CA LEU A 72 -4.44 -0.48 14.49
C LEU A 72 -3.87 -1.30 13.31
N GLY A 73 -3.60 -0.66 12.18
CA GLY A 73 -2.99 -1.29 11.01
C GLY A 73 -1.64 -1.94 11.35
N PHE A 74 -0.76 -1.22 12.05
CA PHE A 74 0.51 -1.78 12.53
C PHE A 74 0.31 -2.95 13.50
N ALA A 75 -0.62 -2.84 14.46
CA ALA A 75 -0.92 -3.93 15.38
C ALA A 75 -1.42 -5.19 14.66
N ARG A 76 -2.25 -5.03 13.61
CA ARG A 76 -2.69 -6.15 12.76
C ARG A 76 -1.55 -6.75 11.95
N MET A 77 -0.67 -5.93 11.37
CA MET A 77 0.50 -6.41 10.64
C MET A 77 1.43 -7.23 11.56
N ALA A 78 1.74 -6.70 12.75
CA ALA A 78 2.62 -7.36 13.72
C ALA A 78 2.08 -8.68 14.27
N THR A 79 0.76 -8.77 14.45
CA THR A 79 0.13 -9.95 15.09
C THR A 79 -0.52 -10.91 14.11
N GLY A 80 -0.76 -10.49 12.87
CA GLY A 80 -1.61 -11.19 11.90
C GLY A 80 -3.09 -11.26 12.27
N ARG A 81 -3.51 -10.72 13.43
CA ARG A 81 -4.89 -10.80 13.91
C ARG A 81 -5.79 -9.83 13.14
N GLY A 82 -7.00 -10.26 12.80
CA GLY A 82 -7.96 -9.46 12.05
C GLY A 82 -7.75 -9.46 10.54
N PHE A 83 -6.81 -10.28 10.02
CA PHE A 83 -6.66 -10.55 8.59
C PHE A 83 -7.19 -11.92 8.21
N ALA A 84 -7.62 -12.05 6.96
CA ALA A 84 -7.84 -13.34 6.33
C ALA A 84 -6.52 -14.16 6.29
N PRO A 85 -6.60 -15.51 6.22
CA PRO A 85 -5.42 -16.36 6.35
C PRO A 85 -4.26 -16.01 5.40
N GLU A 86 -4.54 -15.63 4.16
CA GLU A 86 -3.50 -15.27 3.19
C GLU A 86 -2.74 -13.99 3.59
N ARG A 87 -3.46 -12.95 3.99
CA ARG A 87 -2.85 -11.67 4.39
C ARG A 87 -2.14 -11.79 5.73
N ALA A 88 -2.64 -12.61 6.66
CA ALA A 88 -1.93 -12.93 7.90
C ALA A 88 -0.58 -13.62 7.63
N ARG A 89 -0.54 -14.59 6.69
CA ARG A 89 0.71 -15.23 6.26
C ARG A 89 1.68 -14.25 5.61
N ALA A 90 1.17 -13.38 4.73
CA ALA A 90 1.98 -12.35 4.08
C ALA A 90 2.56 -11.36 5.10
N ALA A 91 1.75 -10.86 6.05
CA ALA A 91 2.19 -9.95 7.10
C ALA A 91 3.28 -10.58 7.98
N LYS A 92 3.10 -11.85 8.39
CA LYS A 92 4.11 -12.59 9.15
C LYS A 92 5.44 -12.68 8.39
N ARG A 93 5.41 -12.98 7.08
CA ARG A 93 6.63 -13.09 6.26
C ARG A 93 7.35 -11.74 6.07
N LEU A 94 6.62 -10.63 6.07
CA LEU A 94 7.20 -9.29 5.91
C LEU A 94 7.84 -8.73 7.18
N LEU A 95 7.45 -9.24 8.36
CA LEU A 95 7.93 -8.76 9.66
C LEU A 95 8.82 -9.75 10.40
N SER A 96 9.07 -10.93 9.82
CA SER A 96 10.08 -11.91 10.26
C SER A 96 11.40 -11.67 9.54
#